data_AF-A0A3P7NPE6-F1
#
_entry.id   AF-A0A3P7NPE6-F1
#
_cell.length_a   1.000
_cell.length_b   1.000
_cell.length_c   1.000
_cell.angle_alpha   90.00
_cell.angle_beta   90.00
_cell.angle_gamma   90.00
#
_symmetry.space_group_name_H-M   'P 1'
#
loop_
_entity.id
_entity.type
_entity.pdbx_description
1 polymer ?
#
loop_
_entity_poly.entity_id
_entity_poly.type
_entity_poly.pdbx_seq_one_letter_code
_entity_poly.pdbx_strand_id
1 'polypeptide(L)'
;MDPVAPVYAILRRCSKEMLMLHYSIPEFNSTDQFLALVARKLGRLKKGARPDTNAAAKHVLHDWNSGRLRYYTQPPEEVSSTAPETGVSAEIVNQFSKEFDIDALNDDLKQLVEGLSCFVARLFL
;
A
#
# COMPACT_ATOMS: atom_id res chain seq x y z
N MET A 1 -7.98 7.43 -20.80
CA MET A 1 -8.33 6.99 -19.44
C MET A 1 -9.15 8.09 -18.79
N ASP A 2 -10.37 7.78 -18.35
CA ASP A 2 -11.24 8.72 -17.65
C ASP A 2 -10.77 8.91 -16.20
N PRO A 3 -10.31 10.12 -15.80
CA PRO A 3 -9.84 10.37 -14.44
C PRO A 3 -10.97 10.55 -13.43
N VAL A 4 -12.23 10.69 -13.86
CA VAL A 4 -13.36 11.00 -12.96
C VAL A 4 -13.88 9.75 -12.24
N ALA A 5 -14.00 8.62 -12.93
CA ALA A 5 -14.52 7.38 -12.33
C ALA A 5 -13.76 6.91 -11.07
N PRO A 6 -12.41 6.96 -11.00
CA PRO A 6 -11.68 6.61 -9.77
C PRO A 6 -11.98 7.57 -8.60
N VAL A 7 -12.21 8.86 -8.90
CA VAL A 7 -12.51 9.86 -7.86
C VAL A 7 -13.84 9.55 -7.17
N TYR A 8 -14.83 9.06 -7.91
CA TYR A 8 -16.08 8.56 -7.31
C TYR A 8 -15.84 7.46 -6.25
N ALA A 9 -14.92 6.53 -6.51
CA ALA A 9 -14.59 5.48 -5.55
C ALA A 9 -13.83 6.04 -4.32
N ILE A 10 -12.95 7.01 -4.52
CA ILE A 10 -12.21 7.69 -3.44
C ILE A 10 -13.16 8.45 -2.51
N LEU A 11 -14.12 9.20 -3.07
CA LEU A 11 -15.13 9.94 -2.32
C LEU A 11 -16.00 9.03 -1.42
N ARG A 12 -16.21 7.77 -1.83
CA ARG A 12 -16.95 6.79 -1.00
C ARG A 12 -16.12 6.23 0.17
N ARG A 13 -14.80 6.31 0.07
CA ARG A 13 -13.86 5.80 1.09
C ARG A 13 -13.41 6.87 2.08
N CYS A 14 -13.45 8.14 1.68
CA CYS A 14 -13.04 9.26 2.51
C CYS A 14 -14.25 9.91 3.19
N SER A 15 -14.09 10.42 4.42
CA SER A 15 -15.12 11.25 5.03
C SER A 15 -15.22 12.61 4.32
N LYS A 16 -16.45 13.09 4.13
CA LYS A 16 -16.73 14.38 3.48
C LYS A 16 -16.03 15.55 4.17
N GLU A 17 -16.06 15.55 5.50
CA GLU A 17 -15.42 16.57 6.35
C GLU A 17 -13.91 16.65 6.14
N MET A 18 -13.24 15.49 6.04
CA MET A 18 -11.81 15.42 5.78
C MET A 18 -11.48 16.02 4.41
N LEU A 19 -12.26 15.68 3.38
CA LEU A 19 -12.07 16.22 2.03
C LEU A 19 -12.25 17.74 2.00
N MET A 20 -13.26 18.25 2.70
CA MET A 20 -13.52 19.69 2.84
C MET A 20 -12.34 20.40 3.51
N LEU A 21 -11.82 19.85 4.60
CA LEU A 21 -10.68 20.41 5.32
C LEU A 21 -9.39 20.36 4.47
N HIS A 22 -9.08 19.19 3.88
CA HIS A 22 -7.87 18.97 3.10
C HIS A 22 -7.79 19.90 1.88
N TYR A 23 -8.89 20.06 1.15
CA TYR A 23 -8.93 20.91 -0.03
C TYR A 23 -9.36 22.36 0.26
N SER A 24 -9.72 22.68 1.51
CA SER A 24 -10.25 23.99 1.92
C SER A 24 -11.42 24.44 1.03
N ILE A 25 -12.37 23.54 0.80
CA ILE A 25 -13.56 23.75 -0.03
C ILE A 25 -14.83 23.74 0.84
N PRO A 26 -15.90 24.45 0.41
CA PRO A 26 -17.18 24.39 1.08
C PRO A 26 -17.83 23.01 0.90
N GLU A 27 -18.99 22.84 1.54
CA GLU A 27 -19.79 21.64 1.40
C GLU A 27 -20.18 21.37 -0.07
N PHE A 28 -20.13 20.09 -0.47
CA PHE A 28 -20.48 19.62 -1.80
C PHE A 28 -21.41 18.41 -1.72
N ASN A 29 -22.30 18.22 -2.68
CA ASN A 29 -23.29 17.12 -2.67
C ASN A 29 -23.09 16.12 -3.82
N SER A 30 -22.24 16.47 -4.78
CA SER A 30 -21.91 15.63 -5.94
C SER A 30 -20.40 15.65 -6.20
N THR A 31 -19.89 14.58 -6.78
CA THR A 31 -18.51 14.47 -7.29
C THR A 31 -18.18 15.59 -8.29
N ASP A 32 -19.13 15.95 -9.16
CA ASP A 32 -18.94 17.03 -10.13
C ASP A 32 -18.79 18.39 -9.43
N GLN A 33 -19.57 18.61 -8.38
CA GLN A 33 -19.48 19.82 -7.56
C GLN A 33 -18.16 19.86 -6.79
N PHE A 34 -17.74 18.74 -6.20
CA PHE A 34 -16.44 18.59 -5.55
C PHE A 34 -15.30 18.94 -6.51
N LEU A 35 -15.27 18.32 -7.70
CA LEU A 35 -14.24 18.57 -8.71
C LEU A 35 -14.27 20.01 -9.21
N ALA A 36 -15.44 20.62 -9.36
CA ALA A 36 -15.56 22.02 -9.74
C ALA A 36 -14.99 22.96 -8.66
N LEU A 37 -15.26 22.69 -7.37
CA LEU A 37 -14.72 23.47 -6.27
C LEU A 37 -13.20 23.33 -6.16
N VAL A 38 -12.69 22.10 -6.27
CA VAL A 38 -11.25 21.80 -6.28
C VAL A 38 -10.56 22.48 -7.48
N ALA A 39 -11.14 22.39 -8.67
CA ALA A 39 -10.62 23.06 -9.87
C ALA A 39 -10.51 24.59 -9.67
N ARG A 40 -11.54 25.21 -9.07
CA ARG A 40 -11.51 26.65 -8.73
C ARG A 40 -10.43 26.96 -7.71
N LYS A 41 -10.27 26.13 -6.68
CA LYS A 41 -9.24 26.31 -5.65
C LYS A 41 -7.82 26.20 -6.19
N LEU A 42 -7.59 25.28 -7.13
CA LEU A 42 -6.30 25.03 -7.77
C LEU A 42 -6.02 25.95 -8.97
N GLY A 43 -6.95 26.83 -9.35
CA GLY A 43 -6.83 27.68 -10.54
C GLY A 43 -6.88 26.90 -11.87
N ARG A 44 -7.43 25.69 -11.88
CA ARG A 44 -7.54 24.82 -13.06
C ARG A 44 -8.83 25.12 -13.81
N LEU A 45 -8.81 26.21 -14.58
CA LEU A 45 -9.94 26.67 -15.36
C LEU A 45 -9.64 26.54 -16.86
N LYS A 46 -10.64 26.12 -17.64
CA LYS A 46 -10.62 26.16 -19.10
C LYS A 46 -10.92 27.58 -19.60
N LYS A 47 -10.82 27.78 -20.91
CA LYS A 47 -11.23 29.03 -21.57
C LYS A 47 -12.65 29.42 -21.15
N GLY A 48 -12.85 30.70 -20.84
CA GLY A 48 -14.12 31.22 -20.33
C GLY A 48 -14.39 30.91 -18.85
N ALA A 49 -13.32 30.76 -18.04
CA ALA A 49 -13.40 30.56 -16.59
C ALA A 49 -14.21 29.33 -16.13
N ARG A 50 -14.40 28.34 -17.01
CA ARG A 50 -15.11 27.10 -16.68
C ARG A 50 -14.19 26.14 -15.90
N PRO A 51 -14.61 25.57 -14.77
CA PRO A 51 -13.79 24.60 -14.02
C PRO A 51 -13.35 23.41 -14.88
N ASP A 52 -12.06 23.08 -14.86
CA ASP A 52 -11.53 21.88 -15.51
C ASP A 52 -11.59 20.67 -14.57
N THR A 53 -12.72 19.96 -14.63
CA THR A 53 -12.96 18.76 -13.81
C THR A 53 -11.98 17.63 -14.11
N ASN A 54 -11.49 17.51 -15.35
CA ASN A 54 -10.53 16.46 -15.71
C ASN A 54 -9.15 16.74 -15.10
N ALA A 55 -8.70 17.99 -15.15
CA ALA A 55 -7.43 18.39 -14.54
C ALA A 55 -7.48 18.27 -13.01
N ALA A 56 -8.60 18.67 -12.39
CA ALA A 56 -8.81 18.50 -10.95
C ALA A 56 -8.85 17.02 -10.55
N ALA A 57 -9.54 16.16 -11.32
CA ALA A 57 -9.63 14.73 -11.02
C ALA A 57 -8.25 14.05 -11.03
N LYS A 58 -7.39 14.39 -12.01
CA LYS A 58 -6.01 13.92 -12.04
C LYS A 58 -5.20 14.36 -10.82
N HIS A 59 -5.42 15.60 -10.36
CA HIS A 59 -4.75 16.12 -9.17
C HIS A 59 -5.17 15.37 -7.91
N VAL A 60 -6.47 15.15 -7.72
CA VAL A 60 -7.00 14.36 -6.61
C VAL A 60 -6.45 12.95 -6.62
N LEU A 61 -6.38 12.32 -7.80
CA LEU A 61 -5.81 10.98 -7.93
C LEU A 61 -4.31 10.95 -7.60
N HIS A 62 -3.57 11.99 -7.97
CA HIS A 62 -2.17 12.13 -7.59
C HIS A 62 -2.00 12.31 -6.07
N ASP A 63 -2.83 13.14 -5.43
CA ASP A 63 -2.80 13.31 -3.97
C ASP A 63 -3.14 12.02 -3.23
N TRP A 64 -4.07 11.24 -3.77
CA TRP A 64 -4.40 9.90 -3.27
C TRP A 64 -3.22 8.94 -3.38
N ASN A 65 -2.61 8.84 -4.57
CA ASN A 65 -1.52 7.91 -4.83
C ASN A 65 -0.22 8.28 -4.08
N SER A 66 0.00 9.57 -3.83
CA SER A 66 1.16 10.06 -3.05
C SER A 66 0.96 9.97 -1.54
N GLY A 67 -0.22 9.53 -1.07
CA GLY A 67 -0.53 9.45 0.36
C GLY A 67 -0.76 10.81 1.04
N ARG A 68 -0.84 11.89 0.26
CA ARG A 68 -1.16 13.23 0.77
C ARG A 68 -2.59 13.26 1.32
N LEU A 69 -3.49 12.53 0.66
CA LEU A 69 -4.83 12.28 1.17
C LEU A 69 -4.81 11.15 2.20
N ARG A 70 -4.85 11.51 3.49
CA ARG A 70 -4.84 10.56 4.61
C ARG A 70 -6.18 9.83 4.73
N TYR A 71 -6.25 8.59 4.25
CA TYR A 71 -7.39 7.72 4.51
C TYR A 71 -6.92 6.46 5.25
N TYR A 72 -7.84 5.86 5.99
CA TYR A 72 -7.66 4.52 6.54
C TYR A 72 -8.82 3.65 6.04
N THR A 73 -8.51 2.42 5.68
CA THR A 73 -9.54 1.40 5.50
C THR A 73 -9.57 0.60 6.78
N GLN A 74 -10.74 0.44 7.39
CA GLN A 74 -10.82 -0.45 8.53
C GLN A 74 -10.56 -1.88 8.06
N PRO A 75 -9.73 -2.66 8.78
CA PRO A 75 -9.63 -4.08 8.50
C PRO A 75 -11.03 -4.70 8.60
N PRO A 76 -11.35 -5.72 7.79
CA PRO A 76 -12.61 -6.45 7.94
C PRO A 76 -12.77 -6.87 9.40
N GLU A 77 -13.94 -6.63 10.01
CA GLU A 77 -14.22 -7.19 11.33
C GLU A 77 -14.11 -8.71 11.24
N GLU A 78 -13.23 -9.30 12.03
CA GLU A 78 -13.19 -10.74 12.17
C GLU A 78 -14.50 -11.17 12.82
N VAL A 79 -15.39 -11.75 12.01
CA VAL A 79 -16.51 -12.56 12.47
C VAL A 79 -15.95 -13.71 13.29
N SER A 80 -15.74 -13.44 14.57
CA SER A 80 -15.38 -14.41 15.59
C SER A 80 -16.59 -15.29 15.87
N SER A 81 -16.87 -16.22 14.96
CA SER A 81 -17.65 -17.43 15.20
C SER A 81 -17.41 -18.42 14.07
N THR A 82 -16.55 -19.40 14.34
CA THR A 82 -16.33 -20.67 13.63
C THR A 82 -15.58 -20.62 12.28
N ALA A 83 -14.38 -21.23 12.32
CA ALA A 83 -13.50 -21.65 11.22
C ALA A 83 -12.73 -20.54 10.44
N PRO A 84 -11.38 -20.53 10.50
CA PRO A 84 -10.56 -19.69 9.64
C PRO A 84 -10.40 -20.35 8.26
N GLU A 85 -11.26 -20.01 7.30
CA GLU A 85 -11.09 -20.39 5.89
C GLU A 85 -10.14 -19.42 5.13
N THR A 86 -9.43 -18.56 5.84
CA THR A 86 -8.25 -17.82 5.33
C THR A 86 -6.99 -18.28 6.04
N GLY A 87 -6.84 -19.60 6.17
CA GLY A 87 -5.51 -20.19 6.29
C GLY A 87 -4.82 -20.09 4.93
N VAL A 88 -3.96 -19.07 4.75
CA VAL A 88 -2.75 -19.35 3.98
C VAL A 88 -2.03 -20.38 4.83
N SER A 89 -2.23 -21.65 4.46
CA SER A 89 -1.89 -22.83 5.24
C SER A 89 -0.49 -22.67 5.83
N ALA A 90 -0.33 -22.93 7.13
CA ALA A 90 0.96 -22.98 7.83
C ALA A 90 1.98 -23.91 7.14
N GLU A 91 1.51 -24.74 6.21
CA GLU A 91 2.31 -25.53 5.27
C GLU A 91 3.23 -24.66 4.39
N ILE A 92 2.78 -23.50 3.91
CA ILE A 92 3.61 -22.58 3.11
C ILE A 92 4.72 -21.96 3.99
N VAL A 93 4.40 -21.63 5.24
CA VAL A 93 5.39 -21.09 6.20
C VAL A 93 6.43 -22.16 6.58
N ASN A 94 6.03 -23.43 6.70
CA ASN A 94 6.95 -24.54 6.92
C ASN A 94 7.85 -24.85 5.73
N GLN A 95 7.38 -24.60 4.50
CA GLN A 95 8.18 -24.85 3.30
C GLN A 95 9.29 -23.79 3.15
N PHE A 96 8.98 -22.52 3.39
CA PHE A 96 9.98 -21.45 3.40
C PHE A 96 10.92 -21.49 4.60
N SER A 97 10.50 -22.03 5.75
CA SER A 97 11.39 -22.15 6.92
C SER A 97 12.49 -23.18 6.72
N LYS A 98 12.24 -24.22 5.92
CA LYS A 98 13.21 -25.30 5.68
C LYS A 98 14.35 -24.88 4.74
N GLU A 99 14.12 -23.87 3.91
CA GLU A 99 15.11 -23.33 2.95
C GLU A 99 15.95 -22.18 3.55
N PHE A 100 15.51 -21.59 4.66
CA PHE A 100 16.19 -20.52 5.38
C PHE A 100 16.69 -20.96 6.77
N ASP A 101 17.00 -22.25 6.93
CA ASP A 101 17.58 -22.76 8.17
C ASP A 101 19.09 -22.41 8.24
N ILE A 102 19.42 -21.31 8.92
CA ILE A 102 20.79 -20.81 9.10
C ILE A 102 21.64 -21.80 9.89
N ASP A 103 21.02 -22.62 10.74
CA ASP A 103 21.72 -23.57 11.61
C ASP A 103 22.31 -24.74 10.80
N ALA A 104 21.61 -25.20 9.76
CA ALA A 104 22.10 -26.26 8.87
C ALA A 104 23.37 -25.86 8.10
N LEU A 105 23.50 -24.58 7.71
CA LEU A 105 24.71 -24.07 7.05
C LEU A 105 25.92 -23.96 8.01
N ASN A 106 25.66 -23.77 9.30
CA ASN A 106 26.72 -23.63 10.30
C ASN A 106 27.41 -24.97 10.59
N ASP A 107 26.67 -26.08 10.58
CA ASP A 107 27.20 -27.41 10.81
C ASP A 107 28.11 -27.87 9.66
N ASP A 108 27.73 -27.59 8.40
CA ASP A 108 28.55 -27.88 7.22
C ASP A 108 29.87 -27.10 7.23
N LEU A 109 29.83 -25.82 7.62
CA LEU A 109 31.05 -25.00 7.78
C LEU A 109 31.95 -25.53 8.89
N LYS A 110 31.37 -25.98 10.01
CA LYS A 110 32.11 -26.55 11.13
C LYS A 110 32.82 -27.85 10.72
N GLN A 111 32.16 -28.70 9.95
CA GLN A 111 32.74 -29.95 9.46
C GLN A 111 33.90 -29.70 8.48
N LEU A 112 33.82 -28.66 7.64
CA LEU A 112 34.93 -28.25 6.77
C LEU A 112 36.11 -27.68 7.55
N VAL A 113 35.86 -26.89 8.60
CA VAL A 113 36.91 -26.32 9.46
C VAL A 113 37.64 -27.41 10.25
N GLU A 114 36.91 -28.39 10.78
CA GLU A 114 37.49 -29.55 11.47
C GLU A 114 38.28 -30.46 10.51
N GLY A 115 37.79 -30.63 9.28
CA GLY A 115 38.53 -31.33 8.22
C GLY A 115 39.83 -30.63 7.84
N LEU A 116 39.82 -29.29 7.73
CA LEU A 116 41.04 -28.50 7.51
C LEU A 116 42.00 -28.62 8.70
N SER A 117 41.51 -28.60 9.94
CA SER A 117 42.33 -28.76 11.14
C SER A 117 43.11 -30.09 11.11
N CYS A 118 42.47 -31.19 10.71
CA CYS A 118 43.11 -32.49 10.58
C CYS A 118 44.12 -32.55 9.42
N PHE A 119 43.84 -31.88 8.30
CA PHE A 119 44.74 -31.82 7.14
C PHE A 119 46.00 -30.98 7.43
N VAL A 120 45.85 -29.84 8.11
CA VAL A 120 46.96 -28.99 8.54
C VAL A 120 47.83 -29.70 9.59
N ALA A 121 47.23 -30.47 10.51
CA ALA A 121 47.96 -31.27 11.50
C ALA A 121 48.78 -32.42 10.88
N ARG A 122 48.40 -32.91 9.70
CA ARG A 122 49.12 -33.97 8.95
C ARG A 122 50.21 -33.46 8.01
N LEU A 123 50.27 -32.16 7.73
CA LEU A 123 51.27 -31.57 6.81
C LEU A 123 52.53 -31.06 7.54
N PHE A 124 52.54 -31.07 8.87
CA PHE A 124 53.64 -30.59 9.73
C PHE A 124 54.30 -31.70 10.59
N LEU A 125 54.05 -32.96 10.27
CA LEU A 125 54.82 -34.14 10.71
C LEU A 125 55.26 -34.93 9.47
#